data_AF-A0A0F8WX60-F1
#
_entry.id   AF-A0A0F8WX60-F1
#
_cell.length_a   1.000
_cell.length_b   1.000
_cell.length_c   1.000
_cell.angle_alpha   90.00
_cell.angle_beta   90.00
_cell.angle_gamma   90.00
#
_symmetry.space_group_name_H-M   'P 1'
#
loop_
_entity.id
_entity.type
_entity.pdbx_description
1 polymer ?
#
loop_
_entity_poly.entity_id
_entity_poly.type
_entity_poly.pdbx_seq_one_letter_code
_entity_poly.pdbx_strand_id
1 'polypeptide(L)'
;MCKQQPENLASELTRRLATAEINLVEGTREYLEEKHGQVWSTDELKNDYQVIGFGAPCVVVRRKSDNVKGLLFFQHDPRFYFRFEPVT
;
A
#
# COMPACT_ATOMS: atom_id res chain seq x y z
N MET A 1 13.32 33.04 -2.56
CA MET A 1 13.66 32.04 -1.52
C MET A 1 12.53 31.02 -1.45
N CYS A 2 12.80 29.77 -1.83
CA CYS A 2 11.85 28.66 -1.70
C CYS A 2 11.58 28.42 -0.21
N LYS A 3 10.40 28.80 0.27
CA LYS A 3 9.88 28.30 1.54
C LYS A 3 9.43 26.86 1.30
N GLN A 4 10.35 25.90 1.36
CA GLN A 4 9.95 24.51 1.53
C GLN A 4 9.40 24.41 2.95
N GLN A 5 8.08 24.34 3.04
CA GLN A 5 7.37 24.39 4.30
C GLN A 5 7.68 23.12 5.13
N PRO A 6 7.96 23.22 6.44
CA PRO A 6 8.47 22.13 7.27
C PRO A 6 7.54 20.90 7.35
N GLU A 7 6.24 21.07 7.15
CA GLU A 7 5.24 20.02 7.11
C GLU A 7 5.46 18.99 5.99
N ASN A 8 6.04 19.41 4.86
CA ASN A 8 6.34 18.50 3.75
C ASN A 8 7.55 17.60 4.05
N LEU A 9 8.48 18.06 4.88
CA LEU A 9 9.61 17.24 5.29
C LEU A 9 9.15 16.16 6.29
N ALA A 10 8.28 16.52 7.24
CA ALA A 10 7.76 15.59 8.22
C ALA A 10 6.90 14.48 7.57
N SER A 11 6.04 14.83 6.61
CA SER A 11 5.21 13.87 5.87
C SER A 11 6.05 12.95 4.97
N GLU A 12 7.03 13.49 4.26
CA GLU A 12 7.94 12.69 3.44
C GLU A 12 8.81 11.75 4.28
N LEU A 13 9.30 12.20 5.44
CA LEU A 13 10.02 11.34 6.39
C LEU A 13 9.13 10.21 6.88
N THR A 14 7.88 10.50 7.24
CA THR A 14 6.91 9.50 7.68
C THR A 14 6.68 8.45 6.58
N ARG A 15 6.46 8.90 5.34
CA ARG A 15 6.27 8.03 4.18
C ARG A 15 7.48 7.13 3.93
N ARG A 16 8.70 7.69 4.02
CA ARG A 16 9.94 6.95 3.83
C ARG A 16 10.17 5.91 4.91
N LEU A 17 9.95 6.26 6.18
CA LEU A 17 10.09 5.34 7.30
C LEU A 17 9.09 4.19 7.20
N ALA A 18 7.81 4.47 6.91
CA ALA A 18 6.81 3.43 6.74
C ALA A 18 7.11 2.50 5.55
N THR A 19 7.61 3.05 4.43
CA THR A 19 8.02 2.25 3.27
C THR A 19 9.21 1.35 3.61
N ALA A 20 10.19 1.86 4.35
CA ALA A 20 11.35 1.09 4.77
C ALA A 20 10.94 -0.01 5.76
N GLU A 21 10.07 0.28 6.73
CA GLU A 21 9.60 -0.69 7.72
C GLU A 21 8.84 -1.85 7.05
N ILE A 22 7.92 -1.55 6.13
CA ILE A 22 7.18 -2.58 5.40
C ILE A 22 8.10 -3.47 4.55
N ASN A 23 9.13 -2.89 3.92
CA ASN A 23 10.08 -3.64 3.10
C ASN A 23 11.18 -4.33 3.91
N LEU A 24 11.39 -3.98 5.18
CA LEU A 24 12.36 -4.65 6.06
C LEU A 24 11.84 -6.01 6.52
N VAL A 25 10.52 -6.15 6.60
CA VAL A 25 9.89 -7.44 6.88
C VAL A 25 10.03 -8.31 5.64
N GLU A 26 10.95 -9.28 5.67
CA GLU A 26 10.93 -10.40 4.73
C GLU A 26 9.65 -11.21 4.97
N GLY A 27 8.55 -10.77 4.37
CA GLY A 27 7.24 -11.35 4.54
C GLY A 27 7.00 -12.42 3.49
N THR A 28 6.90 -13.68 3.90
CA THR A 28 6.21 -14.67 3.08
C THR A 28 4.72 -14.34 3.01
N ARG A 29 4.01 -14.89 2.02
CA ARG A 29 2.56 -14.72 1.91
C ARG A 29 1.87 -15.14 3.21
N GLU A 30 2.27 -16.27 3.78
CA GLU A 30 1.66 -16.85 4.98
C GLU A 30 1.79 -15.92 6.18
N TYR A 31 2.96 -15.31 6.39
CA TYR A 31 3.17 -14.33 7.46
C TYR A 31 2.26 -13.11 7.29
N LEU A 32 2.17 -12.58 6.06
CA LEU A 32 1.30 -11.44 5.77
C LEU A 32 -0.17 -11.80 5.91
N GLU A 33 -0.56 -13.02 5.54
CA GLU A 33 -1.93 -13.50 5.67
C GLU A 33 -2.33 -13.68 7.14
N GLU A 34 -1.42 -14.20 7.99
CA GLU A 34 -1.63 -14.28 9.44
C GLU A 34 -1.84 -12.89 10.06
N LYS A 35 -1.06 -11.89 9.62
CA LYS A 35 -1.08 -10.54 10.20
C LYS A 35 -2.20 -9.64 9.67
N HIS A 36 -2.56 -9.79 8.40
CA HIS A 36 -3.42 -8.83 7.68
C HIS A 36 -4.67 -9.47 7.05
N GLY A 37 -4.81 -10.80 7.12
CA GLY A 37 -5.89 -11.53 6.49
C GLY A 37 -5.63 -11.73 5.00
N GLN A 38 -6.47 -11.19 4.13
CA GLN A 38 -6.30 -11.41 2.69
C GLN A 38 -5.03 -10.70 2.16
N VAL A 39 -4.21 -11.46 1.44
CA VAL A 39 -3.05 -10.97 0.70
C VAL A 39 -3.27 -11.23 -0.79
N TRP A 40 -2.83 -10.29 -1.62
CA TRP A 40 -2.89 -10.40 -3.06
C TRP A 40 -1.48 -10.39 -3.65
N SER A 41 -1.25 -11.32 -4.59
CA SER A 41 -0.20 -11.18 -5.60
C SER A 41 -0.57 -10.06 -6.59
N THR A 42 0.36 -9.72 -7.50
CA THR A 42 0.06 -8.73 -8.54
C THR A 42 -1.09 -9.18 -9.47
N ASP A 43 -1.21 -10.47 -9.74
CA ASP A 43 -2.26 -10.97 -10.64
C ASP A 43 -3.61 -11.09 -9.93
N GLU A 44 -3.62 -11.54 -8.67
CA GLU A 44 -4.84 -11.53 -7.84
C GLU A 44 -5.35 -10.10 -7.63
N LEU A 45 -4.44 -9.13 -7.40
CA LEU A 45 -4.80 -7.72 -7.27
C LEU A 45 -5.53 -7.22 -8.53
N LYS A 46 -5.01 -7.53 -9.73
CA LYS A 46 -5.61 -7.11 -11.00
C LYS A 46 -6.98 -7.75 -11.23
N ASN A 47 -7.25 -8.92 -10.66
CA ASN A 47 -8.56 -9.56 -10.76
C ASN A 47 -9.60 -8.78 -9.94
N ASP A 48 -9.28 -8.46 -8.69
CA ASP A 48 -10.24 -7.89 -7.74
C ASP A 48 -10.33 -6.36 -7.78
N TYR A 49 -9.28 -5.69 -8.24
CA TYR A 49 -9.13 -4.24 -8.18
C TYR A 49 -8.70 -3.63 -9.52
N GLN A 50 -9.14 -2.40 -9.74
CA GLN A 50 -8.56 -1.48 -10.71
C GLN A 50 -7.54 -0.59 -10.00
N VAL A 51 -6.29 -0.60 -10.43
CA VAL A 51 -5.26 0.29 -9.90
C VAL A 51 -5.41 1.70 -10.50
N ILE A 52 -5.44 2.71 -9.62
CA ILE A 52 -5.61 4.13 -9.98
C ILE A 52 -4.28 4.87 -9.91
N GLY A 53 -3.45 4.59 -8.90
CA GLY A 53 -2.17 5.28 -8.74
C GLY A 53 -1.31 4.67 -7.64
N PHE A 54 0.00 4.87 -7.74
CA PHE A 54 0.98 4.37 -6.77
C PHE A 54 1.56 5.50 -5.93
N GLY A 55 1.72 5.25 -4.64
CA GLY A 55 2.38 6.15 -3.70
C GLY A 55 2.85 5.38 -2.48
N ALA A 56 4.05 4.80 -2.56
CA ALA A 56 4.60 3.94 -1.50
C ALA A 56 4.49 4.64 -0.13
N PRO A 57 3.99 3.93 0.91
CA PRO A 57 3.78 2.47 0.96
C PRO A 57 2.42 1.96 0.44
N CYS A 58 1.61 2.82 -0.19
CA CYS A 58 0.24 2.47 -0.58
C CYS A 58 0.01 2.52 -2.10
N VAL A 59 -1.02 1.82 -2.55
CA VAL A 59 -1.59 1.91 -3.88
C VAL A 59 -3.06 2.29 -3.79
N VAL A 60 -3.47 3.27 -4.59
CA VAL A 60 -4.86 3.69 -4.72
C VAL A 60 -5.55 2.74 -5.69
N VAL A 61 -6.66 2.16 -5.26
CA VAL A 61 -7.42 1.18 -6.03
C VAL A 61 -8.92 1.48 -6.02
N ARG A 62 -9.64 0.90 -6.97
CA ARG A 62 -11.09 0.73 -6.93
C ARG A 62 -11.41 -0.76 -6.92
N ARG A 63 -12.12 -1.23 -5.91
CA ARG A 63 -12.58 -2.63 -5.84
C ARG A 63 -13.67 -2.84 -6.88
N LYS A 64 -13.55 -3.91 -7.68
CA LYS A 64 -14.46 -4.11 -8.82
C LYS A 64 -15.84 -4.61 -8.42
N SER A 65 -15.93 -5.38 -7.32
CA SER A 65 -17.20 -5.98 -6.88
C SER A 65 -18.24 -4.95 -6.47
N ASP A 66 -17.82 -3.81 -5.93
CA ASP A 66 -18.71 -2.78 -5.37
C ASP A 66 -18.33 -1.34 -5.74
N ASN A 67 -17.33 -1.15 -6.62
CA ASN A 67 -16.82 0.14 -7.06
C ASN A 67 -16.28 1.06 -5.95
N VAL A 68 -16.00 0.52 -4.75
CA VAL A 68 -15.47 1.31 -3.64
C VAL A 68 -14.00 1.67 -3.89
N LYS A 69 -13.66 2.96 -3.75
CA LYS A 69 -12.28 3.45 -3.82
C LYS A 69 -11.61 3.23 -2.47
N GLY A 70 -10.34 2.84 -2.49
CA GLY A 70 -9.58 2.64 -1.27
C GLY A 70 -8.07 2.62 -1.49
N LEU A 71 -7.36 2.31 -0.42
CA LEU A 71 -5.93 2.09 -0.38
C LEU A 71 -5.65 0.62 -0.07
N LEU A 72 -4.59 0.09 -0.66
CA LEU A 72 -3.92 -1.13 -0.21
C LEU A 72 -2.48 -0.77 0.14
N PHE A 73 -1.93 -1.42 1.16
CA PHE A 73 -0.50 -1.37 1.45
C PHE A 73 0.23 -2.37 0.56
N PHE A 74 1.50 -2.14 0.27
CA PHE A 74 2.33 -3.11 -0.44
C PHE A 74 3.76 -3.17 0.08
N GLN A 75 4.31 -4.38 0.15
CA GLN A 75 5.75 -4.61 0.23
C GLN A 75 6.30 -4.85 -1.18
N HIS A 76 7.53 -4.42 -1.44
CA HIS A 76 8.11 -4.48 -2.79
C HIS A 76 8.70 -5.86 -3.12
N ASP A 77 9.27 -6.56 -2.13
CA ASP A 77 10.01 -7.80 -2.36
C ASP A 77 9.85 -8.78 -1.18
N PRO A 78 9.21 -9.96 -1.37
CA PRO A 78 8.40 -10.33 -2.54
C PRO A 78 7.14 -9.45 -2.66
N ARG A 79 6.70 -9.10 -3.87
CA ARG A 79 5.61 -8.14 -4.10
C ARG A 79 4.24 -8.66 -3.67
N PHE A 80 3.71 -8.11 -2.58
CA PHE A 80 2.37 -8.41 -2.07
C PHE A 80 1.59 -7.16 -1.69
N TYR A 81 0.26 -7.25 -1.81
CA TYR A 81 -0.69 -6.19 -1.43
C TYR A 81 -1.61 -6.69 -0.34
N PHE A 82 -2.00 -5.84 0.61
CA PHE A 82 -2.82 -6.24 1.76
C PHE A 82 -3.51 -5.04 2.41
N ARG A 83 -4.41 -5.33 3.36
CA ARG A 83 -5.11 -4.35 4.21
C ARG A 83 -5.86 -3.27 3.40
N PHE A 84 -6.98 -3.66 2.79
CA PHE A 84 -7.84 -2.72 2.07
C PHE A 84 -8.51 -1.75 3.04
N GLU A 85 -8.29 -0.46 2.84
CA GLU A 85 -8.89 0.63 3.62
C GLU A 85 -9.73 1.52 2.67
N PRO A 86 -11.07 1.54 2.80
CA PRO A 86 -11.92 2.42 2.00
C PRO A 86 -11.58 3.90 2.21
N VAL A 87 -11.61 4.68 1.13
CA VAL A 87 -11.51 6.14 1.18
C VAL A 87 -12.90 6.69 0.87
N THR A 88 -13.63 7.02 1.93
CA THR A 88 -14.91 7.76 1.90
C THR A 88 -14.71 9.22 1.51
#